data_AF-A0AAW1DHF9-F1
#
_entry.id   AF-A0AAW1DHF9-F1
#
_cell.length_a   1.000
_cell.length_b   1.000
_cell.length_c   1.000
_cell.angle_alpha   90.00
_cell.angle_beta   90.00
_cell.angle_gamma   90.00
#
_symmetry.space_group_name_H-M   'P 1'
#
loop_
_entity.id
_entity.type
_entity.pdbx_description
1 polymer ?
#
loop_
_entity_poly.entity_id
_entity_poly.type
_entity_poly.pdbx_seq_one_letter_code
_entity_poly.pdbx_strand_id
1 'polypeptide(L)'
;MIIFRCDYGWYGYPESGGFCKPCKCNQYGSENEECDEKTGQCNCKPGVTGWDCSRCTDKLHVLTEDGCTGNLVLIMCYSIRYNK
;
A
#
# COMPACT_ATOMS: atom_id res chain seq x y z
N MET A 1 -7.72 25.46 -22.19
CA MET A 1 -6.79 24.86 -21.22
C MET A 1 -7.23 23.42 -21.02
N ILE A 2 -6.55 22.45 -21.63
CA ILE A 2 -6.89 21.04 -21.49
C ILE A 2 -6.10 20.53 -20.28
N ILE A 3 -6.81 20.07 -19.24
CA ILE A 3 -6.19 19.43 -18.09
C ILE A 3 -5.95 17.97 -18.48
N PHE A 4 -4.69 17.56 -18.59
CA PHE A 4 -4.29 16.17 -18.81
C PHE A 4 -3.90 15.51 -17.48
N ARG A 5 -4.82 15.49 -16.51
CA ARG A 5 -4.64 14.73 -15.26
C ARG A 5 -5.76 13.73 -15.09
N CYS A 6 -5.45 12.63 -14.43
CA CYS A 6 -6.47 11.67 -14.02
C CYS A 6 -7.32 12.25 -12.89
N ASP A 7 -8.55 11.73 -12.74
CA ASP A 7 -9.45 12.13 -11.67
C ASP A 7 -8.89 11.76 -10.28
N TYR A 8 -9.48 12.33 -9.23
CA TYR A 8 -9.13 12.01 -7.84
C TYR A 8 -9.21 10.51 -7.56
N GLY A 9 -8.16 9.95 -6.97
CA GLY A 9 -8.06 8.50 -6.74
C GLY A 9 -7.72 7.70 -8.00
N TRP A 10 -7.19 8.35 -9.04
CA TRP A 10 -6.69 7.71 -10.26
C TRP A 10 -5.27 8.18 -10.61
N TYR A 11 -4.51 7.30 -11.29
CA TYR A 11 -3.15 7.58 -11.74
C TYR A 11 -2.94 7.12 -13.18
N GLY A 12 -1.96 7.73 -13.85
CA GLY A 12 -1.55 7.38 -15.20
C GLY A 12 -1.12 8.59 -16.02
N TYR A 13 -1.27 8.47 -17.33
CA TYR A 13 -0.87 9.48 -18.31
C TYR A 13 -2.01 9.63 -19.31
N PRO A 14 -2.92 10.61 -19.16
CA PRO A 14 -4.11 10.74 -20.01
C PRO A 14 -3.85 11.45 -21.35
N GLU A 15 -2.62 11.85 -21.63
CA GLU A 15 -2.25 12.51 -22.89
C GLU A 15 -2.40 11.56 -24.09
N SER A 16 -2.94 12.08 -25.21
CA SER A 16 -2.94 11.43 -26.53
C SER A 16 -3.42 9.97 -26.55
N GLY A 17 -4.54 9.67 -25.88
CA GLY A 17 -5.09 8.31 -25.83
C GLY A 17 -4.37 7.39 -24.83
N GLY A 18 -3.67 7.95 -23.86
CA GLY A 18 -3.10 7.20 -22.75
C GLY A 18 -4.16 6.68 -21.77
N PHE A 19 -3.77 6.42 -20.53
CA PHE A 19 -4.62 5.69 -19.57
C PHE A 19 -4.72 6.40 -18.23
N CYS A 20 -5.85 6.16 -17.57
CA CYS A 20 -6.02 6.36 -16.13
C CYS A 20 -6.47 5.03 -15.50
N LYS A 21 -5.92 4.72 -14.33
CA LYS A 21 -6.29 3.54 -13.53
C LYS A 21 -6.63 3.98 -12.10
N PRO A 22 -7.57 3.31 -11.43
CA PRO A 22 -7.90 3.64 -10.06
C PRO A 22 -6.72 3.29 -9.15
N CYS A 23 -6.43 4.16 -8.19
CA CYS A 23 -5.61 3.86 -7.03
C CYS A 23 -6.23 2.66 -6.29
N LYS A 24 -5.38 1.83 -5.68
CA LYS A 24 -5.83 0.68 -4.88
C LYS A 24 -5.31 0.73 -3.46
N CYS A 25 -5.19 1.93 -2.91
CA CYS A 25 -4.64 2.15 -1.58
C CYS A 25 -5.46 1.42 -0.52
N ASN A 26 -4.78 0.67 0.34
CA ASN A 26 -5.41 -0.08 1.41
C ASN A 26 -5.87 0.90 2.51
N GLN A 27 -7.17 0.95 2.79
CA GLN A 27 -7.76 1.87 3.78
C GLN A 27 -7.11 1.81 5.18
N TYR A 28 -6.59 0.65 5.58
CA TYR A 28 -5.96 0.48 6.89
C TYR A 28 -4.48 0.85 6.86
N GLY A 29 -3.81 0.62 5.74
CA GLY A 29 -2.37 0.79 5.57
C GLY A 29 -1.93 2.11 4.95
N SER A 30 -2.82 2.83 4.27
CA SER A 30 -2.55 4.11 3.61
C SER A 30 -3.02 5.30 4.43
N GLU A 31 -2.36 6.44 4.28
CA GLU A 31 -2.77 7.70 4.93
C GLU A 31 -4.04 8.30 4.29
N ASN A 32 -4.23 8.07 3.00
CA ASN A 32 -5.39 8.48 2.23
C ASN A 32 -5.61 7.53 1.03
N GLU A 33 -6.67 7.79 0.27
CA GLU A 33 -7.02 7.03 -0.94
C GLU A 33 -6.27 7.54 -2.19
N GLU A 34 -5.51 8.63 -2.05
CA GLU A 34 -4.71 9.20 -3.12
C GLU A 34 -3.42 8.40 -3.32
N CYS A 35 -2.98 8.34 -4.57
CA CYS A 35 -1.72 7.72 -4.93
C CYS A 35 -0.96 8.65 -5.88
N ASP A 36 0.34 8.43 -6.02
CA ASP A 36 1.18 9.19 -6.93
C ASP A 36 0.59 9.19 -8.35
N GLU A 37 0.38 10.38 -8.93
CA GLU A 37 -0.37 10.58 -10.18
C GLU A 37 0.22 9.79 -11.37
N LYS A 38 1.49 9.36 -11.31
CA LYS A 38 2.20 8.69 -12.41
C LYS A 38 2.41 7.20 -12.18
N THR A 39 2.84 6.83 -10.98
CA THR A 39 3.22 5.46 -10.61
C THR A 39 2.10 4.71 -9.91
N GLY A 40 1.15 5.43 -9.33
CA GLY A 40 0.07 4.91 -8.52
C GLY A 40 0.50 4.40 -7.14
N GLN A 41 1.73 4.72 -6.71
CA GLN A 41 2.22 4.37 -5.39
C GLN A 41 1.43 5.13 -4.31
N CYS A 42 0.88 4.39 -3.35
CA CYS A 42 0.14 4.97 -2.22
C CYS A 42 1.07 5.50 -1.12
N ASN A 43 0.61 6.51 -0.37
CA ASN A 43 1.28 7.00 0.83
C ASN A 43 0.97 6.06 2.01
N CYS A 44 1.96 5.29 2.44
CA CYS A 44 1.78 4.29 3.48
C CYS A 44 1.97 4.87 4.88
N LYS A 45 1.14 4.44 5.82
CA LYS A 45 1.31 4.71 7.25
C LYS A 45 2.65 4.13 7.75
N PRO A 46 3.20 4.66 8.86
CA PRO A 46 4.41 4.12 9.46
C PRO A 46 4.33 2.61 9.73
N GLY A 47 5.36 1.87 9.32
CA GLY A 47 5.42 0.40 9.49
C GLY A 47 4.66 -0.42 8.44
N VAL A 48 4.03 0.24 7.45
CA VAL A 48 3.34 -0.38 6.32
C VAL A 48 4.13 -0.14 5.02
N THR A 49 4.02 -1.05 4.07
CA THR A 49 4.74 -1.07 2.79
C THR A 49 3.92 -1.77 1.71
N GLY A 50 4.46 -1.77 0.49
CA GLY A 50 3.80 -2.25 -0.72
C GLY A 50 3.28 -1.10 -1.59
N TRP A 51 2.97 -1.40 -2.84
CA TRP A 51 2.46 -0.40 -3.79
C TRP A 51 1.10 0.17 -3.36
N ASP A 52 0.27 -0.69 -2.77
CA ASP A 52 -1.05 -0.41 -2.23
C ASP A 52 -1.09 -0.28 -0.70
N CYS A 53 0.07 -0.29 -0.04
CA CYS A 53 0.17 -0.31 1.42
C CYS A 53 -0.58 -1.47 2.10
N SER A 54 -0.62 -2.66 1.48
CA SER A 54 -1.31 -3.83 2.03
C SER A 54 -0.47 -4.69 2.99
N ARG A 55 0.79 -4.34 3.24
CA ARG A 55 1.74 -5.22 3.94
C ARG A 55 2.49 -4.49 5.05
N CYS A 56 2.80 -5.18 6.13
CA CYS A 56 3.70 -4.64 7.15
C CYS A 56 5.16 -4.74 6.70
N THR A 57 5.97 -3.76 7.12
CA THR A 57 7.43 -3.78 6.91
C THR A 57 8.06 -4.95 7.67
N ASP A 58 7.56 -5.23 8.88
CA ASP A 58 7.90 -6.46 9.60
C ASP A 58 7.11 -7.64 9.02
N LYS A 59 7.83 -8.67 8.57
CA LYS A 59 7.27 -9.87 7.93
C LYS A 59 6.49 -10.76 8.89
N LEU A 60 6.67 -10.58 10.20
CA LEU A 60 5.95 -11.31 11.24
C LEU A 60 4.65 -10.59 11.64
N HIS A 61 4.40 -9.37 11.13
CA HIS A 61 3.21 -8.60 11.42
C HIS A 61 2.18 -8.73 10.29
N VAL A 62 0.91 -8.62 10.65
CA VAL A 62 -0.23 -8.61 9.74
C VAL A 62 -0.92 -7.26 9.85
N LEU A 63 -1.32 -6.69 8.70
CA LEU A 63 -2.08 -5.46 8.65
C LEU A 63 -3.52 -5.73 9.08
N THR A 64 -3.96 -5.07 10.15
CA THR A 64 -5.33 -5.07 10.68
C THR A 64 -5.88 -3.64 10.66
N GLU A 65 -7.11 -3.45 11.12
CA GLU A 65 -7.70 -2.10 11.24
C GLU A 65 -6.96 -1.19 12.23
N ASP A 66 -6.33 -1.78 13.24
CA ASP A 66 -5.48 -1.09 14.23
C ASP A 66 -4.03 -0.89 13.75
N GLY A 67 -3.71 -1.31 12.52
CA GLY A 67 -2.38 -1.25 11.94
C GLY A 67 -1.63 -2.59 11.99
N CYS A 68 -0.30 -2.54 12.10
CA CYS A 68 0.54 -3.73 11.99
C CYS A 68 0.66 -4.50 13.31
N THR A 69 -0.17 -5.53 13.49
CA THR A 69 -0.16 -6.38 14.69
C THR A 69 0.73 -7.60 14.51
N GLY A 70 1.51 -7.94 15.54
CA GLY A 70 2.35 -9.14 15.54
C GLY A 70 1.52 -10.42 15.42
N ASN A 71 1.86 -11.28 14.47
CA ASN A 71 1.20 -12.57 14.31
C ASN A 71 1.93 -13.62 15.16
N LEU A 72 1.31 -14.02 16.27
CA LEU A 72 1.87 -15.01 17.20
C LEU A 72 2.28 -16.32 16.51
N VAL A 73 1.53 -16.78 15.52
CA VAL A 73 1.89 -18.01 14.77
C VAL A 73 3.19 -17.80 14.00
N LEU A 74 3.34 -16.67 13.31
CA LEU A 74 4.57 -16.35 12.57
C LEU A 74 5.77 -16.15 13.50
N ILE A 75 5.57 -15.44 14.61
CA ILE A 75 6.61 -15.19 15.61
C ILE A 75 7.08 -16.52 16.22
N MET A 76 6.16 -17.39 16.65
CA MET A 76 6.50 -18.70 17.21
C MET A 76 7.20 -19.57 16.17
N CYS A 77 6.74 -19.60 14.92
CA CYS A 77 7.42 -20.30 13.83
C CYS A 77 8.86 -19.77 13.61
N TYR A 78 9.06 -18.45 13.65
CA TYR A 78 10.38 -17.86 13.50
C TYR A 78 11.30 -18.24 14.66
N SER A 79 10.82 -18.14 15.91
CA SER A 79 11.55 -18.57 17.09
C SER A 79 11.91 -20.06 17.05
N ILE A 80 11.02 -20.94 16.58
CA ILE A 80 11.31 -22.37 16.42
C ILE A 80 12.42 -22.60 15.37
N ARG A 81 12.42 -21.85 14.26
CA ARG A 81 13.50 -21.94 13.25
C ARG A 81 14.85 -21.44 13.76
N TYR A 82 14.84 -20.41 14.60
CA TYR A 82 16.07 -19.78 15.09
C TYR A 82 16.64 -20.44 16.36
N ASN A 83 15.80 -21.12 17.15
CA ASN A 83 16.22 -21.98 18.26
C ASN A 83 16.54 -23.42 17.80
N LYS A 84 16.90 -23.57 16.52
CA LYS A 84 17.42 -24.81 15.94
C LYS A 84 18.90 -24.62 15.67
#